data_AF-F8PU43-F1
#
_entry.id   AF-F8PU43-F1
#
_cell.length_a   1.000
_cell.length_b   1.000
_cell.length_c   1.000
_cell.angle_alpha   90.00
_cell.angle_beta   90.00
_cell.angle_gamma   90.00
#
_symmetry.space_group_name_H-M   'P 1'
#
loop_
_entity.id
_entity.type
_entity.pdbx_description
1 polymer ?
#
loop_
_entity_poly.entity_id
_entity_poly.type
_entity_poly.pdbx_seq_one_letter_code
_entity_poly.pdbx_strand_id
1 'polypeptide(L)'
;MTCGDKINRIVHPGIPIKSVDGEESCALTATRAALANFPCPKCLVHHDYLHCLLKNFENRTTNTMQQVYKNSIEAPNKTEAERILQSYGLHATENFFWTLEHSDPYLAISYDKLHSDDLGKWGKHIWPLLLNVLAEDGNKGCMARNMRHVCRWAGLKHFLNVTTVEYADGQVFVDILKCILPCITQLLPKNSSLVHGIRAYGRYRTMIGLNCLTQGRLHRLKQYIKDYEKCCEHISNDYGKNFDFIKQHGVSHVVEDIMLKGATDNYDTRVSEGFHQEVQEAYEQTNRKDTDGQMARIDENQEAVAHIRMTIDNYDKTRHEHTKASNLEDEHLLPPHDLNSNEGQPRPNGNHWSLGSPMNLTTSRVMEHYDGLRGFHKYLQRFLAANCDVANAEDPITIRNYQCIYIKYQSMEDWNEGCDILRCNPSFNQEPRFDFVLVNTDTPEPTPARLKKLIRIFTQHSSFDIAVVKVLKLSAGNPRTRWTGARLYDEARDFELVKAEYLVRGVHMINAFDLKEGSFYLNDLIDGDMFLRFGN
;
A
#
# COMPACT_ATOMS: atom_id res chain seq x y z
N MET A 1 -16.09 20.20 32.88
CA MET A 1 -17.05 20.15 31.75
C MET A 1 -18.05 19.03 32.02
N THR A 2 -19.35 19.27 31.91
CA THR A 2 -20.38 18.23 31.98
C THR A 2 -20.53 17.61 30.59
N CYS A 3 -20.27 16.32 30.44
CA CYS A 3 -20.35 15.62 29.15
C CYS A 3 -21.78 15.12 28.84
N GLY A 4 -22.01 14.60 27.62
CA GLY A 4 -23.33 14.11 27.17
C GLY A 4 -23.89 12.94 27.98
N ASP A 5 -23.03 12.21 28.70
CA ASP A 5 -23.40 11.16 29.66
C ASP A 5 -23.70 11.68 31.07
N LYS A 6 -23.75 13.01 31.27
CA LYS A 6 -23.95 13.70 32.56
C LYS A 6 -22.82 13.48 33.58
N ILE A 7 -21.69 12.91 33.17
CA ILE A 7 -20.51 12.79 34.03
C ILE A 7 -19.68 14.08 33.92
N ASN A 8 -19.32 14.65 35.06
CA ASN A 8 -18.43 15.80 35.13
C ASN A 8 -16.98 15.34 34.96
N ARG A 9 -16.31 15.85 33.93
CA ARG A 9 -14.89 15.59 33.68
C ARG A 9 -14.07 16.88 33.80
N ILE A 10 -12.87 16.77 34.36
CA ILE A 10 -11.84 17.80 34.28
C ILE A 10 -11.20 17.67 32.90
N VAL A 11 -11.15 18.77 32.16
CA VAL A 11 -10.58 18.79 30.81
C VAL A 11 -9.27 19.57 30.87
N HIS A 12 -8.21 18.94 30.38
CA HIS A 12 -6.89 19.54 30.26
C HIS A 12 -6.65 19.84 28.77
N PRO A 13 -6.73 21.11 28.33
CA PRO A 13 -6.40 21.45 26.94
C PRO A 13 -4.91 21.18 26.70
N GLY A 14 -4.58 20.62 25.54
CA GLY A 14 -3.20 20.36 25.16
C GLY A 14 -3.09 19.93 23.70
N ILE A 15 -1.87 20.02 23.16
CA ILE A 15 -1.55 19.65 21.77
C ILE A 15 -0.60 18.44 21.81
N PRO A 16 -1.12 17.21 21.74
CA PRO A 16 -0.31 16.00 21.82
C PRO A 16 0.38 15.65 20.49
N ILE A 17 -0.16 16.12 19.37
CA ILE A 17 0.27 15.76 18.01
C ILE A 17 0.25 17.01 17.14
N LYS A 18 1.35 17.25 16.44
CA LYS A 18 1.47 18.20 15.34
C LYS A 18 1.81 17.41 14.07
N SER A 19 0.85 17.35 13.14
CA SER A 19 1.04 16.84 11.78
C SER A 19 1.41 18.03 10.90
N VAL A 20 2.69 18.18 10.62
CA VAL A 20 3.25 19.33 9.92
C VAL A 20 4.48 18.91 9.13
N ASP A 21 4.80 19.66 8.09
CA ASP A 21 5.99 19.39 7.30
C ASP A 21 7.29 19.81 8.03
N GLY A 22 8.44 19.62 7.36
CA GLY A 22 9.73 19.93 7.94
C GLY A 22 9.94 21.42 8.24
N GLU A 23 9.47 22.33 7.40
CA GLU A 23 9.63 23.78 7.58
C GLU A 23 8.74 24.27 8.73
N GLU A 24 7.48 23.85 8.72
CA GLU A 24 6.50 24.13 9.76
C GLU A 24 6.94 23.56 11.12
N SER A 25 7.53 22.37 11.14
CA SER A 25 8.08 21.79 12.38
C SER A 25 9.18 22.65 12.98
N CYS A 26 10.04 23.26 12.15
CA CYS A 26 11.08 24.17 12.61
C CYS A 26 10.47 25.45 13.20
N ALA A 27 9.50 26.03 12.49
CA ALA A 27 8.78 27.23 12.94
C ALA A 27 8.08 27.01 14.28
N LEU A 28 7.33 25.91 14.43
CA LEU A 28 6.57 25.58 15.64
C LEU A 28 7.45 25.24 16.85
N THR A 29 8.71 24.89 16.62
CA THR A 29 9.68 24.58 17.68
C THR A 29 10.70 25.69 17.91
N ALA A 30 10.62 26.80 17.16
CA ALA A 30 11.62 27.86 17.13
C ALA A 30 13.05 27.35 16.86
N THR A 31 13.15 26.24 16.12
CA THR A 31 14.43 25.65 15.72
C THR A 31 14.86 26.15 14.35
N ARG A 32 16.17 26.16 14.12
CA ARG A 32 16.76 26.54 12.84
C ARG A 32 16.59 25.39 11.85
N ALA A 33 16.44 25.75 10.58
CA ALA A 33 16.20 24.83 9.48
C ALA A 33 17.41 23.94 9.12
N ALA A 34 17.31 23.23 7.98
CA ALA A 34 18.19 22.15 7.54
C ALA A 34 19.71 22.40 7.52
N LEU A 35 20.15 23.66 7.41
CA LEU A 35 21.57 24.03 7.37
C LEU A 35 22.18 24.31 8.75
N ALA A 36 21.40 24.18 9.83
CA ALA A 36 21.91 24.36 11.17
C ALA A 36 22.77 23.18 11.63
N ASN A 37 23.71 23.45 12.54
CA ASN A 37 24.50 22.41 13.19
C ASN A 37 23.62 21.40 13.94
N PHE A 38 22.49 21.85 14.50
CA PHE A 38 21.52 21.00 15.22
C PHE A 38 20.12 21.16 14.63
N PRO A 39 19.85 20.55 13.46
CA PRO A 39 18.70 20.92 12.63
C PRO A 39 17.42 20.13 12.97
N CYS A 40 17.48 19.12 13.85
CA CYS A 40 16.30 18.35 14.20
C CYS A 40 15.42 19.11 15.22
N PRO A 41 14.10 19.21 15.00
CA PRO A 41 13.17 19.82 15.94
C PRO A 41 12.90 18.97 17.19
N LYS A 42 13.32 17.69 17.22
CA LYS A 42 13.03 16.76 18.32
C LYS A 42 14.24 16.45 19.20
N CYS A 43 15.45 16.49 18.64
CA CYS A 43 16.68 16.16 19.38
C CYS A 43 17.86 17.05 18.97
N LEU A 44 18.96 16.93 19.71
CA LEU A 44 20.23 17.62 19.51
C LEU A 44 21.22 16.77 18.70
N VAL A 45 20.76 16.19 17.58
CA VAL A 45 21.65 15.57 16.59
C VAL A 45 22.47 16.64 15.87
N HIS A 46 23.77 16.43 15.73
CA HIS A 46 24.61 17.29 14.91
C HIS A 46 24.45 16.94 13.42
N HIS A 47 24.55 17.93 12.53
CA HIS A 47 24.34 17.81 11.08
C HIS A 47 25.09 16.62 10.45
N ASP A 48 26.32 16.37 10.88
CA ASP A 48 27.19 15.28 10.38
C ASP A 48 26.76 13.86 10.83
N TYR A 49 25.72 13.73 11.64
CA TYR A 49 25.21 12.44 12.13
C TYR A 49 23.73 12.23 11.77
N LEU A 50 23.18 12.97 10.82
CA LEU A 50 21.78 12.82 10.40
C LEU A 50 21.51 11.46 9.76
N HIS A 51 22.53 10.83 9.16
CA HIS A 51 22.45 9.47 8.62
C HIS A 51 22.45 8.36 9.70
N CYS A 52 22.84 8.65 10.95
CA CYS A 52 22.90 7.69 12.05
C CYS A 52 21.51 7.48 12.69
N LEU A 53 20.68 6.64 12.07
CA LEU A 53 19.27 6.40 12.40
C LEU A 53 19.03 5.66 13.73
N LEU A 54 19.99 4.87 14.18
CA LEU A 54 19.87 4.08 15.42
C LEU A 54 20.61 4.68 16.62
N LYS A 55 21.33 5.78 16.41
CA LYS A 55 22.04 6.47 17.49
C LYS A 55 21.06 7.30 18.31
N ASN A 56 21.21 7.26 19.63
CA ASN A 56 20.44 8.11 20.52
C ASN A 56 21.10 9.49 20.61
N PHE A 57 20.27 10.53 20.53
CA PHE A 57 20.65 11.92 20.73
C PHE A 57 19.81 12.51 21.86
N GLU A 58 20.32 13.54 22.51
CA GLU A 58 19.58 14.21 23.59
C GLU A 58 18.29 14.84 23.03
N ASN A 59 17.15 14.49 23.61
CA ASN A 59 15.86 15.05 23.20
C ASN A 59 15.74 16.51 23.65
N ARG A 60 15.14 17.34 22.80
CA ARG A 60 14.72 18.69 23.17
C ARG A 60 13.50 18.57 24.10
N THR A 61 13.49 19.38 25.15
CA THR A 61 12.35 19.49 26.08
C THR A 61 12.04 20.96 26.30
N THR A 62 10.79 21.28 26.65
CA THR A 62 10.42 22.66 27.04
C THR A 62 11.40 23.27 28.04
N ASN A 63 11.71 22.55 29.12
CA ASN A 63 12.60 23.04 30.17
C ASN A 63 14.00 23.39 29.66
N THR A 64 14.63 22.46 28.90
CA THR A 64 15.99 22.66 28.40
C THR A 64 16.05 23.82 27.39
N MET A 65 15.11 23.90 26.47
CA MET A 65 15.12 24.92 25.42
C MET A 65 14.76 26.31 25.95
N GLN A 66 13.85 26.39 26.94
CA GLN A 66 13.62 27.63 27.72
C GLN A 66 14.89 28.10 28.41
N GLN A 67 15.66 27.19 29.03
CA GLN A 67 16.89 27.55 29.71
C GLN A 67 17.95 28.08 28.74
N VAL A 68 18.10 27.44 27.56
CA VAL A 68 19.02 27.91 26.52
C VAL A 68 18.63 29.32 26.05
N TYR A 69 17.33 29.57 25.84
CA TYR A 69 16.83 30.89 25.48
C TYR A 69 17.13 31.95 26.56
N LYS A 70 16.87 31.64 27.84
CA LYS A 70 17.19 32.54 28.97
C LYS A 70 18.69 32.85 29.06
N ASN A 71 19.52 31.82 28.92
CA ASN A 71 20.98 32.00 28.88
C ASN A 71 21.42 32.92 27.73
N SER A 72 20.74 32.85 26.57
CA SER A 72 21.03 33.76 25.45
C SER A 72 20.66 35.22 25.76
N ILE A 73 19.61 35.47 26.56
CA ILE A 73 19.20 36.82 26.99
C ILE A 73 20.21 37.38 27.99
N GLU A 74 20.71 36.54 28.89
CA GLU A 74 21.69 36.89 29.92
C GLU A 74 23.13 37.00 29.38
N ALA A 75 23.35 36.66 28.10
CA ALA A 75 24.66 36.68 27.49
C ALA A 75 25.25 38.12 27.42
N PRO A 76 26.58 38.29 27.59
CA PRO A 76 27.21 39.60 27.69
C PRO A 76 27.13 40.44 26.41
N ASN A 77 26.95 39.79 25.24
CA ASN A 77 26.82 40.45 23.95
C ASN A 77 26.09 39.55 22.94
N LYS A 78 25.69 40.14 21.81
CA LYS A 78 24.95 39.45 20.74
C LYS A 78 25.70 38.26 20.13
N THR A 79 27.02 38.34 20.04
CA THR A 79 27.85 37.25 19.50
C THR A 79 27.78 36.01 20.38
N GLU A 80 27.88 36.20 21.70
CA GLU A 80 27.78 35.10 22.65
C GLU A 80 26.35 34.54 22.75
N ALA A 81 25.33 35.41 22.71
CA ALA A 81 23.93 35.00 22.63
C ALA A 81 23.68 34.10 21.40
N GLU A 82 24.17 34.53 20.24
CA GLU A 82 24.04 33.79 18.98
C GLU A 82 24.83 32.47 19.03
N ARG A 83 26.02 32.44 19.65
CA ARG A 83 26.79 31.20 19.85
C ARG A 83 26.03 30.18 20.70
N ILE A 84 25.40 30.63 21.80
CA ILE A 84 24.56 29.78 22.65
C ILE A 84 23.40 29.22 21.82
N LEU A 85 22.64 30.07 21.14
CA LEU A 85 21.50 29.64 20.33
C LEU A 85 21.90 28.68 19.19
N GLN A 86 23.02 28.95 18.51
CA GLN A 86 23.58 28.08 17.47
C GLN A 86 23.99 26.70 17.99
N SER A 87 24.53 26.62 19.21
CA SER A 87 24.94 25.36 19.83
C SER A 87 23.78 24.42 20.16
N TYR A 88 22.54 24.93 20.07
CA TYR A 88 21.31 24.15 20.20
C TYR A 88 20.40 24.30 18.98
N GLY A 89 20.83 24.95 17.89
CA GLY A 89 20.01 25.18 16.70
C GLY A 89 18.68 25.90 17.00
N LEU A 90 18.66 26.86 17.92
CA LEU A 90 17.46 27.66 18.25
C LEU A 90 17.53 29.05 17.61
N HIS A 91 16.36 29.64 17.33
CA HIS A 91 16.21 31.06 17.05
C HIS A 91 16.10 31.88 18.34
N ALA A 92 16.43 33.17 18.28
CA ALA A 92 16.20 34.13 19.36
C ALA A 92 14.71 34.49 19.46
N THR A 93 13.86 33.48 19.67
CA THR A 93 12.41 33.60 19.70
C THR A 93 11.89 32.80 20.88
N GLU A 94 11.16 33.47 21.77
CA GLU A 94 10.43 32.80 22.83
C GLU A 94 9.31 31.97 22.23
N ASN A 95 9.32 30.66 22.46
CA ASN A 95 8.32 29.78 21.86
C ASN A 95 7.01 29.86 22.64
N PHE A 96 5.91 30.19 21.94
CA PHE A 96 4.57 30.29 22.51
C PHE A 96 4.12 29.01 23.25
N PHE A 97 4.45 27.83 22.74
CA PHE A 97 4.00 26.55 23.33
C PHE A 97 4.63 26.26 24.68
N TRP A 98 5.72 26.95 25.06
CA TRP A 98 6.35 26.74 26.35
C TRP A 98 5.47 27.11 27.56
N THR A 99 4.48 27.98 27.37
CA THR A 99 3.53 28.38 28.42
C THR A 99 2.22 27.59 28.37
N LEU A 100 2.01 26.82 27.30
CA LEU A 100 0.80 26.01 27.14
C LEU A 100 0.97 24.70 27.90
N GLU A 101 0.19 24.53 28.97
CA GLU A 101 0.20 23.29 29.74
C GLU A 101 -0.14 22.08 28.85
N HIS A 102 0.38 20.91 29.24
CA HIS A 102 0.15 19.64 28.54
C HIS A 102 0.52 19.64 27.04
N SER A 103 1.42 20.53 26.61
CA SER A 103 1.82 20.70 25.21
C SER A 103 3.34 20.88 25.07
N ASP A 104 4.10 19.79 25.00
CA ASP A 104 5.53 19.89 24.67
C ASP A 104 5.69 20.04 23.14
N PRO A 105 6.20 21.18 22.64
CA PRO A 105 6.26 21.43 21.20
C PRO A 105 7.19 20.47 20.48
N TYR A 106 8.23 19.95 21.14
CA TYR A 106 9.24 19.07 20.55
C TYR A 106 8.73 17.63 20.50
N LEU A 107 8.07 17.18 21.57
CA LEU A 107 7.44 15.86 21.62
C LEU A 107 6.24 15.77 20.66
N ALA A 108 5.47 16.86 20.53
CA ALA A 108 4.29 16.90 19.67
C ALA A 108 4.61 16.77 18.18
N ILE A 109 5.81 17.18 17.71
CA ILE A 109 6.22 16.97 16.31
C ILE A 109 6.22 15.48 15.98
N SER A 110 5.49 15.12 14.93
CA SER A 110 5.28 13.73 14.54
C SER A 110 5.97 13.41 13.23
N TYR A 111 6.38 12.15 13.08
CA TYR A 111 7.00 11.67 11.87
C TYR A 111 6.02 11.66 10.68
N ASP A 112 6.17 12.58 9.74
CA ASP A 112 5.36 12.57 8.53
C ASP A 112 5.98 11.68 7.43
N LYS A 113 5.32 10.55 7.13
CA LYS A 113 5.75 9.62 6.08
C LYS A 113 5.63 10.22 4.67
N LEU A 114 4.70 11.14 4.42
CA LEU A 114 4.54 11.69 3.07
C LEU A 114 5.75 12.53 2.68
N HIS A 115 6.05 13.58 3.45
CA HIS A 115 7.15 14.48 3.12
C HIS A 115 8.50 13.89 3.46
N SER A 116 8.60 13.02 4.47
CA SER A 116 9.88 12.42 4.86
C SER A 116 10.27 11.26 3.95
N ASP A 117 9.33 10.39 3.56
CA ASP A 117 9.62 9.19 2.78
C ASP A 117 9.24 9.35 1.32
N ASP A 118 7.95 9.39 1.03
CA ASP A 118 7.42 9.21 -0.32
C ASP A 118 7.89 10.32 -1.26
N LEU A 119 7.72 11.58 -0.83
CA LEU A 119 8.25 12.76 -1.52
C LEU A 119 9.71 13.05 -1.15
N GLY A 120 10.14 12.68 0.06
CA GLY A 120 11.45 13.01 0.60
C GLY A 120 12.56 12.06 0.16
N LYS A 121 12.86 11.06 0.99
CA LYS A 121 13.93 10.08 0.76
C LYS A 121 13.80 9.37 -0.59
N TRP A 122 12.60 8.90 -0.92
CA TRP A 122 12.39 8.21 -2.19
C TRP A 122 12.34 9.20 -3.35
N GLY A 123 11.34 10.07 -3.39
CA GLY A 123 11.10 10.98 -4.53
C GLY A 123 12.23 11.96 -4.83
N LYS A 124 12.92 12.51 -3.82
CA LYS A 124 13.96 13.55 -4.00
C LYS A 124 15.40 13.05 -3.91
N HIS A 125 15.65 11.85 -3.37
CA HIS A 125 17.02 11.37 -3.17
C HIS A 125 17.32 10.06 -3.88
N ILE A 126 16.61 8.98 -3.57
CA ILE A 126 16.93 7.65 -4.11
C ILE A 126 16.43 7.50 -5.55
N TRP A 127 15.23 8.01 -5.87
CA TRP A 127 14.68 7.94 -7.22
C TRP A 127 15.52 8.70 -8.26
N PRO A 128 15.92 9.97 -8.02
CA PRO A 128 16.81 10.68 -8.96
C PRO A 128 18.18 10.01 -9.10
N LEU A 129 18.75 9.50 -8.00
CA LEU A 129 20.00 8.75 -8.04
C LEU A 129 19.88 7.51 -8.93
N LEU A 130 18.80 6.73 -8.78
CA LEU A 130 18.53 5.57 -9.62
C LEU A 130 18.41 5.96 -11.10
N LEU A 131 17.69 7.04 -11.40
CA LEU A 131 17.54 7.51 -12.78
C LEU A 131 18.87 7.95 -13.40
N ASN A 132 19.75 8.60 -12.63
CA ASN A 132 21.07 9.02 -13.09
C ASN A 132 21.95 7.79 -13.40
N VAL A 133 22.03 6.83 -12.48
CA VAL A 133 22.82 5.59 -12.70
C VAL A 133 22.31 4.82 -13.92
N LEU A 134 20.99 4.69 -14.08
CA LEU A 134 20.42 4.04 -15.27
C LEU A 134 20.65 4.84 -16.55
N ALA A 135 20.81 6.17 -16.49
CA ALA A 135 21.10 6.98 -17.66
C ALA A 135 22.57 6.83 -18.09
N GLU A 136 23.49 6.84 -17.13
CA GLU A 136 24.93 6.60 -17.35
C GLU A 136 25.18 5.23 -17.98
N ASP A 137 24.45 4.20 -17.53
CA ASP A 137 24.52 2.83 -18.08
C ASP A 137 23.70 2.63 -19.37
N GLY A 138 23.00 3.65 -19.87
CA GLY A 138 22.13 3.54 -21.06
C GLY A 138 20.87 2.68 -20.87
N ASN A 139 20.52 2.35 -19.63
CA ASN A 139 19.42 1.43 -19.25
C ASN A 139 18.09 2.13 -18.91
N LYS A 140 18.01 3.46 -18.97
CA LYS A 140 16.77 4.22 -18.69
C LYS A 140 15.59 3.76 -19.59
N GLY A 141 15.85 3.50 -20.87
CA GLY A 141 14.84 2.97 -21.80
C GLY A 141 14.38 1.55 -21.48
N CYS A 142 15.31 0.67 -21.07
CA CYS A 142 14.99 -0.68 -20.61
C CYS A 142 14.12 -0.66 -19.35
N MET A 143 14.44 0.22 -18.39
CA MET A 143 13.63 0.43 -17.18
C MET A 143 12.20 0.87 -17.54
N ALA A 144 12.06 1.90 -18.39
CA ALA A 144 10.74 2.37 -18.82
C ALA A 144 9.89 1.27 -19.48
N ARG A 145 10.53 0.44 -20.32
CA ARG A 145 9.91 -0.74 -20.93
C ARG A 145 9.48 -1.76 -19.87
N ASN A 146 10.35 -2.12 -18.92
CA ASN A 146 10.04 -3.07 -17.87
C ASN A 146 8.82 -2.60 -17.04
N MET A 147 8.82 -1.33 -16.61
CA MET A 147 7.70 -0.75 -15.85
C MET A 147 6.38 -0.70 -16.64
N ARG A 148 6.42 -0.50 -17.97
CA ARG A 148 5.24 -0.59 -18.84
C ARG A 148 4.66 -2.00 -18.93
N HIS A 149 5.47 -3.03 -18.71
CA HIS A 149 5.04 -4.42 -18.76
C HIS A 149 4.81 -5.04 -17.37
N VAL A 150 4.79 -4.22 -16.31
CA VAL A 150 4.28 -4.62 -15.00
C VAL A 150 2.79 -4.95 -15.12
N CYS A 151 2.39 -6.07 -14.55
CA CYS A 151 0.99 -6.51 -14.56
C CYS A 151 0.08 -5.46 -13.91
N ARG A 152 -1.14 -5.34 -14.44
CA ARG A 152 -2.12 -4.42 -13.86
C ARG A 152 -2.64 -4.98 -12.54
N TRP A 153 -2.86 -4.09 -11.57
CA TRP A 153 -3.41 -4.43 -10.27
C TRP A 153 -4.41 -3.35 -9.83
N ALA A 154 -5.44 -3.75 -9.08
CA ALA A 154 -6.44 -2.79 -8.60
C ALA A 154 -5.77 -1.79 -7.63
N GLY A 155 -6.03 -0.48 -7.83
CA GLY A 155 -5.44 0.57 -7.01
C GLY A 155 -3.94 0.81 -7.22
N LEU A 156 -3.32 0.21 -8.25
CA LEU A 156 -1.91 0.44 -8.60
C LEU A 156 -1.82 1.22 -9.91
N LYS A 157 -1.11 2.36 -9.90
CA LYS A 157 -0.88 3.15 -11.12
C LYS A 157 -0.03 2.38 -12.12
N HIS A 158 -0.43 2.48 -13.40
CA HIS A 158 0.30 1.92 -14.52
C HIS A 158 1.05 3.02 -15.27
N PHE A 159 2.33 2.79 -15.60
CA PHE A 159 3.22 3.79 -16.16
C PHE A 159 3.58 3.47 -17.61
N LEU A 160 3.20 4.34 -18.55
CA LEU A 160 3.64 4.23 -19.94
C LEU A 160 5.14 4.58 -20.09
N ASN A 161 5.58 5.57 -19.32
CA ASN A 161 6.98 5.95 -19.16
C ASN A 161 7.20 6.47 -17.74
N VAL A 162 7.74 5.63 -16.86
CA VAL A 162 8.01 6.02 -15.47
C VAL A 162 9.14 7.03 -15.36
N THR A 163 10.05 7.06 -16.33
CA THR A 163 11.34 7.77 -16.20
C THR A 163 11.24 9.28 -16.43
N THR A 164 10.06 9.77 -16.79
CA THR A 164 9.71 11.18 -16.91
C THR A 164 9.01 11.72 -15.66
N VAL A 165 8.85 10.90 -14.62
CA VAL A 165 8.27 11.31 -13.35
C VAL A 165 9.34 12.03 -12.54
N GLU A 166 9.33 13.37 -12.62
CA GLU A 166 10.22 14.26 -11.85
C GLU A 166 9.49 14.91 -10.65
N TYR A 167 8.24 15.32 -10.87
CA TYR A 167 7.35 15.89 -9.87
C TYR A 167 6.01 15.18 -9.95
N ALA A 168 5.62 14.52 -8.87
CA ALA A 168 4.35 13.83 -8.77
C ALA A 168 3.88 13.80 -7.32
N ASP A 169 2.60 13.50 -7.13
CA ASP A 169 2.03 13.23 -5.83
C ASP A 169 2.76 12.07 -5.12
N GLY A 170 2.64 12.01 -3.79
CA GLY A 170 3.29 10.97 -3.01
C GLY A 170 2.79 9.55 -3.35
N GLN A 171 1.56 9.40 -3.84
CA GLN A 171 1.01 8.10 -4.19
C GLN A 171 1.70 7.51 -5.44
N VAL A 172 2.02 8.35 -6.42
CA VAL A 172 2.79 7.96 -7.61
C VAL A 172 4.13 7.37 -7.20
N PHE A 173 4.86 8.04 -6.31
CA PHE A 173 6.16 7.56 -5.85
C PHE A 173 6.05 6.23 -5.10
N VAL A 174 5.01 6.05 -4.28
CA VAL A 174 4.71 4.76 -3.63
C VAL A 174 4.44 3.67 -4.67
N ASP A 175 3.63 3.94 -5.69
CA ASP A 175 3.32 2.96 -6.75
C ASP A 175 4.55 2.55 -7.55
N ILE A 176 5.49 3.48 -7.78
CA ILE A 176 6.81 3.16 -8.37
C ILE A 176 7.58 2.23 -7.44
N LEU A 177 7.70 2.57 -6.15
CA LEU A 177 8.43 1.76 -5.15
C LEU A 177 7.91 0.31 -5.11
N LYS A 178 6.59 0.14 -5.15
CA LYS A 178 5.94 -1.18 -5.15
C LYS A 178 6.38 -2.06 -6.31
N CYS A 179 6.81 -1.50 -7.43
CA CYS A 179 7.07 -2.25 -8.66
C CYS A 179 8.55 -2.29 -9.07
N ILE A 180 9.39 -1.43 -8.49
CA ILE A 180 10.69 -1.10 -9.09
C ILE A 180 11.71 -2.25 -9.06
N LEU A 181 11.70 -3.10 -8.02
CA LEU A 181 12.75 -4.10 -7.78
C LEU A 181 12.90 -5.12 -8.92
N PRO A 182 11.83 -5.81 -9.37
CA PRO A 182 11.90 -6.67 -10.56
C PRO A 182 12.36 -5.94 -11.83
N CYS A 183 12.06 -4.65 -11.95
CA CYS A 183 12.36 -3.86 -13.14
C CYS A 183 13.84 -3.43 -13.23
N ILE A 184 14.56 -3.33 -12.10
CA ILE A 184 15.99 -2.94 -12.05
C ILE A 184 16.97 -4.10 -11.89
N THR A 185 16.54 -5.25 -11.35
CA THR A 185 17.44 -6.30 -10.86
C THR A 185 18.43 -6.84 -11.91
N GLN A 186 18.03 -6.92 -13.18
CA GLN A 186 18.91 -7.33 -14.29
C GLN A 186 19.61 -6.16 -14.99
N LEU A 187 19.15 -4.93 -14.77
CA LEU A 187 19.71 -3.74 -15.41
C LEU A 187 20.94 -3.21 -14.67
N LEU A 188 20.93 -3.30 -13.34
CA LEU A 188 22.03 -2.84 -12.50
C LEU A 188 23.13 -3.92 -12.36
N PRO A 189 24.33 -3.54 -11.88
CA PRO A 189 25.44 -4.47 -11.65
C PRO A 189 25.07 -5.63 -10.72
N LYS A 190 25.88 -6.70 -10.77
CA LYS A 190 25.73 -7.84 -9.86
C LYS A 190 25.93 -7.37 -8.41
N ASN A 191 25.06 -7.83 -7.50
CA ASN A 191 25.04 -7.39 -6.09
C ASN A 191 24.95 -5.86 -5.91
N SER A 192 24.15 -5.19 -6.74
CA SER A 192 23.98 -3.73 -6.69
C SER A 192 23.49 -3.24 -5.32
N SER A 193 24.25 -2.34 -4.70
CA SER A 193 23.88 -1.67 -3.45
C SER A 193 22.59 -0.86 -3.57
N LEU A 194 22.29 -0.28 -4.75
CA LEU A 194 21.01 0.38 -5.00
C LEU A 194 19.82 -0.59 -4.94
N VAL A 195 19.91 -1.78 -5.53
CA VAL A 195 18.82 -2.77 -5.43
C VAL A 195 18.60 -3.17 -3.96
N HIS A 196 19.68 -3.40 -3.21
CA HIS A 196 19.61 -3.75 -1.80
C HIS A 196 19.07 -2.62 -0.94
N GLY A 197 19.49 -1.37 -1.18
CA GLY A 197 19.03 -0.21 -0.42
C GLY A 197 17.60 0.18 -0.75
N ILE A 198 17.16 0.08 -2.00
CA ILE A 198 15.75 0.27 -2.37
C ILE A 198 14.88 -0.80 -1.70
N ARG A 199 15.36 -2.04 -1.63
CA ARG A 199 14.66 -3.09 -0.88
C ARG A 199 14.59 -2.78 0.61
N ALA A 200 15.70 -2.39 1.24
CA ALA A 200 15.73 -2.07 2.66
C ALA A 200 14.81 -0.88 2.98
N TYR A 201 14.82 0.14 2.12
CA TYR A 201 13.89 1.27 2.15
C TYR A 201 12.43 0.80 2.07
N GLY A 202 12.09 -0.02 1.06
CA GLY A 202 10.74 -0.54 0.87
C GLY A 202 10.23 -1.33 2.08
N ARG A 203 11.06 -2.17 2.70
CA ARG A 203 10.67 -2.96 3.88
C ARG A 203 10.32 -2.10 5.08
N TYR A 204 11.17 -1.11 5.42
CA TYR A 204 10.84 -0.22 6.53
C TYR A 204 9.63 0.64 6.17
N ARG A 205 9.56 1.17 4.94
CA ARG A 205 8.49 2.06 4.51
C ARG A 205 7.12 1.38 4.54
N THR A 206 7.05 0.13 4.11
CA THR A 206 5.82 -0.68 4.22
C THR A 206 5.48 -0.96 5.68
N MET A 207 6.46 -1.29 6.52
CA MET A 207 6.23 -1.57 7.95
C MET A 207 5.69 -0.36 8.71
N ILE A 208 6.23 0.85 8.49
CA ILE A 208 5.71 2.07 9.15
C ILE A 208 4.32 2.47 8.63
N GLY A 209 3.96 2.05 7.41
CA GLY A 209 2.66 2.32 6.82
C GLY A 209 1.57 1.32 7.16
N LEU A 210 1.81 0.39 8.09
CA LEU A 210 0.77 -0.52 8.58
C LEU A 210 -0.15 0.22 9.56
N ASN A 211 -1.44 -0.06 9.48
CA ASN A 211 -2.48 0.44 10.38
C ASN A 211 -2.36 -0.13 11.80
N CYS A 212 -1.73 -1.30 11.93
CA CYS A 212 -1.54 -1.96 13.22
C CYS A 212 -0.07 -2.37 13.41
N LEU A 213 0.58 -1.86 14.45
CA LEU A 213 1.94 -2.24 14.83
C LEU A 213 1.96 -2.88 16.22
N THR A 214 2.07 -4.22 16.26
CA THR A 214 2.30 -4.95 17.50
C THR A 214 3.75 -4.77 18.00
N GLN A 215 4.03 -5.11 19.25
CA GLN A 215 5.39 -5.09 19.80
C GLN A 215 6.39 -5.92 18.97
N GLY A 216 5.96 -7.07 18.45
CA GLY A 216 6.78 -7.88 17.53
C GLY A 216 7.08 -7.17 16.21
N ARG A 217 6.11 -6.44 15.65
CA ARG A 217 6.30 -5.62 14.44
C ARG A 217 7.23 -4.44 14.71
N LEU A 218 7.13 -3.77 15.86
CA LEU A 218 8.04 -2.69 16.26
C LEU A 218 9.49 -3.18 16.44
N HIS A 219 9.69 -4.36 17.05
CA HIS A 219 11.01 -4.97 17.15
C HIS A 219 11.61 -5.22 15.75
N ARG A 220 10.78 -5.71 14.82
CA ARG A 220 11.21 -5.97 13.44
C ARG A 220 11.47 -4.69 12.65
N LEU A 221 10.65 -3.66 12.84
CA LEU A 221 10.87 -2.33 12.26
C LEU A 221 12.27 -1.80 12.61
N LYS A 222 12.71 -1.93 13.88
CA LYS A 222 14.07 -1.55 14.29
C LYS A 222 15.15 -2.30 13.50
N GLN A 223 14.94 -3.59 13.18
CA GLN A 223 15.87 -4.35 12.34
C GLN A 223 15.86 -3.85 10.88
N TYR A 224 14.70 -3.49 10.34
CA TYR A 224 14.63 -2.92 8.99
C TYR A 224 15.29 -1.55 8.88
N ILE A 225 15.16 -0.72 9.92
CA ILE A 225 15.89 0.55 10.01
C ILE A 225 17.40 0.29 10.04
N LYS A 226 17.85 -0.71 10.80
CA LYS A 226 19.27 -1.14 10.83
C LYS A 226 19.80 -1.58 9.47
N ASP A 227 19.02 -2.40 8.77
CA ASP A 227 19.38 -2.88 7.45
C ASP A 227 19.40 -1.72 6.43
N TYR A 228 18.47 -0.77 6.55
CA TYR A 228 18.41 0.42 5.71
C TYR A 228 19.62 1.35 5.94
N GLU A 229 19.98 1.65 7.19
CA GLU A 229 21.16 2.44 7.54
C GLU A 229 22.43 1.87 6.90
N LYS A 230 22.66 0.55 7.03
CA LYS A 230 23.80 -0.13 6.38
C LYS A 230 23.77 -0.03 4.85
N CYS A 231 22.59 -0.15 4.25
CA CYS A 231 22.48 -0.02 2.80
C CYS A 231 22.74 1.42 2.34
N CYS A 232 22.36 2.43 3.14
CA CYS A 232 22.72 3.82 2.87
C CYS A 232 24.24 4.00 2.84
N GLU A 233 24.99 3.43 3.79
CA GLU A 233 26.46 3.46 3.79
C GLU A 233 27.05 2.85 2.50
N HIS A 234 26.53 1.69 2.07
CA HIS A 234 26.96 1.07 0.81
C HIS A 234 26.66 1.96 -0.40
N ILE A 235 25.47 2.57 -0.47
CA ILE A 235 25.12 3.51 -1.55
C ILE A 235 26.02 4.75 -1.51
N SER A 236 26.34 5.27 -0.33
CA SER A 236 27.29 6.39 -0.19
C SER A 236 28.67 6.04 -0.72
N ASN A 237 29.17 4.85 -0.41
CA ASN A 237 30.49 4.39 -0.87
C ASN A 237 30.51 4.17 -2.39
N ASP A 238 29.45 3.59 -2.95
CA ASP A 238 29.41 3.24 -4.38
C ASP A 238 29.08 4.44 -5.28
N TYR A 239 28.29 5.41 -4.80
CA TYR A 239 27.74 6.49 -5.62
C TYR A 239 27.97 7.90 -5.07
N GLY A 240 28.68 8.06 -3.95
CA GLY A 240 28.94 9.37 -3.33
C GLY A 240 27.68 10.05 -2.78
N LYS A 241 26.59 9.32 -2.56
CA LYS A 241 25.33 9.90 -2.05
C LYS A 241 25.47 10.30 -0.58
N ASN A 242 25.31 11.58 -0.28
CA ASN A 242 25.20 12.04 1.10
C ASN A 242 23.77 11.81 1.66
N PHE A 243 23.67 11.14 2.81
CA PHE A 243 22.42 10.90 3.55
C PHE A 243 22.21 11.83 4.76
N ASP A 244 23.08 12.82 4.97
CA ASP A 244 22.94 13.81 6.04
C ASP A 244 21.93 14.91 5.68
N PHE A 245 20.64 14.58 5.81
CA PHE A 245 19.53 15.52 5.65
C PHE A 245 18.43 15.24 6.68
N ILE A 246 17.72 16.27 7.16
CA ILE A 246 16.74 16.14 8.26
C ILE A 246 15.74 15.01 8.01
N LYS A 247 15.19 14.92 6.80
CA LYS A 247 14.19 13.90 6.45
C LYS A 247 14.72 12.47 6.61
N GLN A 248 16.02 12.24 6.40
CA GLN A 248 16.69 10.96 6.70
C GLN A 248 16.63 10.68 8.20
N HIS A 249 17.08 11.65 8.99
CA HIS A 249 17.18 11.53 10.44
C HIS A 249 15.84 11.29 11.13
N GLY A 250 14.73 11.79 10.57
CA GLY A 250 13.39 11.59 11.12
C GLY A 250 13.05 10.14 11.46
N VAL A 251 13.65 9.16 10.77
CA VAL A 251 13.48 7.72 11.04
C VAL A 251 13.90 7.34 12.47
N SER A 252 14.84 8.06 13.07
CA SER A 252 15.29 7.85 14.46
C SER A 252 14.15 8.01 15.47
N HIS A 253 13.11 8.78 15.11
CA HIS A 253 11.96 9.07 15.96
C HIS A 253 10.72 8.23 15.64
N VAL A 254 10.68 7.52 14.50
CA VAL A 254 9.44 6.89 14.02
C VAL A 254 8.91 5.83 14.98
N VAL A 255 9.80 5.06 15.63
CA VAL A 255 9.38 4.02 16.57
C VAL A 255 8.79 4.63 17.84
N GLU A 256 9.40 5.69 18.36
CA GLU A 256 8.90 6.42 19.53
C GLU A 256 7.56 7.09 19.22
N ASP A 257 7.45 7.75 18.05
CA ASP A 257 6.18 8.34 17.61
C ASP A 257 5.09 7.29 17.49
N ILE A 258 5.36 6.11 16.92
CA ILE A 258 4.34 5.07 16.82
C ILE A 258 3.88 4.59 18.21
N MET A 259 4.82 4.45 19.16
CA MET A 259 4.47 4.03 20.53
C MET A 259 3.64 5.08 21.28
N LEU A 260 3.90 6.36 21.05
CA LEU A 260 3.23 7.46 21.77
C LEU A 260 1.94 7.92 21.10
N LYS A 261 1.85 7.81 19.76
CA LYS A 261 0.82 8.46 18.94
C LYS A 261 0.02 7.50 18.05
N GLY A 262 0.38 6.22 18.03
CA GLY A 262 -0.26 5.18 17.23
C GLY A 262 0.30 5.09 15.81
N ALA A 263 -0.44 4.46 14.89
CA ALA A 263 0.02 4.30 13.51
C ALA A 263 0.26 5.67 12.83
N THR A 264 1.15 5.70 11.84
CA THR A 264 1.52 6.96 11.15
C THR A 264 0.33 7.67 10.52
N ASP A 265 -0.72 6.93 10.19
CA ASP A 265 -1.93 7.43 9.53
C ASP A 265 -2.72 8.37 10.45
N ASN A 266 -2.47 8.33 11.76
CA ASN A 266 -3.07 9.25 12.73
C ASN A 266 -2.49 10.67 12.67
N TYR A 267 -1.32 10.85 12.03
CA TYR A 267 -0.56 12.10 12.09
C TYR A 267 0.26 12.40 10.83
N ASP A 268 -0.04 11.74 9.70
CA ASP A 268 0.54 12.12 8.41
C ASP A 268 -0.17 13.37 7.85
N THR A 269 0.45 14.04 6.87
CA THR A 269 -0.11 15.25 6.26
C THR A 269 -0.99 14.96 5.03
N ARG A 270 -1.19 13.68 4.65
CA ARG A 270 -1.97 13.33 3.44
C ARG A 270 -3.42 13.76 3.57
N VAL A 271 -3.99 13.58 4.76
CA VAL A 271 -5.39 13.95 5.02
C VAL A 271 -5.57 15.47 4.89
N SER A 272 -4.71 16.27 5.54
CA SER A 272 -4.77 17.73 5.48
C SER A 272 -4.49 18.27 4.07
N GLU A 273 -3.55 17.69 3.33
CA GLU A 273 -3.30 18.07 1.93
C GLU A 273 -4.47 17.76 1.01
N GLY A 274 -5.20 16.66 1.27
CA GLY A 274 -6.47 16.36 0.59
C GLY A 274 -7.49 17.48 0.80
N PHE A 275 -7.69 17.92 2.04
CA PHE A 275 -8.59 19.04 2.36
C PHE A 275 -8.14 20.36 1.71
N HIS A 276 -6.83 20.62 1.60
CA HIS A 276 -6.35 21.82 0.91
C HIS A 276 -6.77 21.87 -0.57
N GLN A 277 -6.86 20.71 -1.24
CA GLN A 277 -7.36 20.65 -2.62
C GLN A 277 -8.84 21.05 -2.69
N GLU A 278 -9.67 20.53 -1.77
CA GLU A 278 -11.09 20.89 -1.68
C GLU A 278 -11.29 22.38 -1.39
N VAL A 279 -10.49 22.95 -0.47
CA VAL A 279 -10.51 24.38 -0.17
C VAL A 279 -10.11 25.22 -1.38
N GLN A 280 -9.11 24.78 -2.16
CA GLN A 280 -8.71 25.46 -3.38
C GLN A 280 -9.81 25.42 -4.44
N GLU A 281 -10.46 24.27 -4.64
CA GLU A 281 -11.60 24.14 -5.54
C GLU A 281 -12.79 25.01 -5.12
N ALA A 282 -13.05 25.11 -3.81
CA ALA A 282 -14.06 26.02 -3.26
C ALA A 282 -13.68 27.50 -3.50
N TYR A 283 -12.41 27.86 -3.28
CA TYR A 283 -11.90 29.20 -3.55
C TYR A 283 -12.05 29.59 -5.03
N GLU A 284 -11.77 28.66 -5.96
CA GLU A 284 -11.92 28.87 -7.41
C GLU A 284 -13.37 29.17 -7.84
N GLN A 285 -14.35 28.68 -7.07
CA GLN A 285 -15.78 28.96 -7.27
C GLN A 285 -16.23 30.31 -6.69
N THR A 286 -15.40 30.99 -5.90
CA THR A 286 -15.73 32.31 -5.35
C THR A 286 -15.44 33.44 -6.33
N ASN A 287 -15.93 34.64 -6.00
CA ASN A 287 -15.55 35.88 -6.71
C ASN A 287 -14.15 36.42 -6.31
N ARG A 288 -13.39 35.70 -5.48
CA ARG A 288 -12.06 36.06 -4.95
C ARG A 288 -12.00 37.34 -4.12
N LYS A 289 -13.12 37.75 -3.50
CA LYS A 289 -13.23 38.90 -2.58
C LYS A 289 -14.03 38.50 -1.35
N ASP A 290 -13.51 38.71 -0.13
CA ASP A 290 -14.13 38.23 1.12
C ASP A 290 -14.63 36.78 0.96
N THR A 291 -13.68 35.89 0.69
CA THR A 291 -13.97 34.52 0.24
C THR A 291 -14.47 33.61 1.35
N ASP A 292 -14.18 33.89 2.61
CA ASP A 292 -14.46 33.00 3.74
C ASP A 292 -15.96 32.65 3.85
N GLY A 293 -16.84 33.65 3.78
CA GLY A 293 -18.29 33.42 3.83
C GLY A 293 -18.85 32.71 2.59
N GLN A 294 -18.20 32.88 1.43
CA GLN A 294 -18.58 32.18 0.19
C GLN A 294 -18.14 30.72 0.24
N MET A 295 -16.89 30.47 0.65
CA MET A 295 -16.33 29.13 0.82
C MET A 295 -17.11 28.33 1.87
N ALA A 296 -17.43 28.92 3.02
CA ALA A 296 -18.23 28.26 4.05
C ALA A 296 -19.62 27.83 3.52
N ARG A 297 -20.24 28.64 2.65
CA ARG A 297 -21.52 28.29 2.03
C ARG A 297 -21.38 27.22 0.95
N ILE A 298 -20.28 27.20 0.21
CA ILE A 298 -19.98 26.16 -0.78
C ILE A 298 -19.80 24.82 -0.05
N ASP A 299 -19.00 24.82 1.02
CA ASP A 299 -18.76 23.66 1.89
C ASP A 299 -20.06 23.14 2.51
N GLU A 300 -20.88 24.00 3.12
CA GLU A 300 -22.19 23.64 3.68
C GLU A 300 -23.11 22.98 2.63
N ASN A 301 -23.12 23.53 1.40
CA ASN A 301 -23.91 22.95 0.31
C ASN A 301 -23.36 21.61 -0.16
N GLN A 302 -22.03 21.46 -0.24
CA GLN A 302 -21.37 20.21 -0.63
C GLN A 302 -21.65 19.11 0.40
N GLU A 303 -21.57 19.42 1.69
CA GLU A 303 -21.94 18.52 2.80
C GLU A 303 -23.41 18.10 2.74
N ALA A 304 -24.33 19.05 2.49
CA ALA A 304 -25.74 18.73 2.32
C ALA A 304 -25.98 17.78 1.13
N VAL A 305 -25.32 18.02 0.00
CA VAL A 305 -25.40 17.16 -1.19
C VAL A 305 -24.80 15.78 -0.91
N ALA A 306 -23.63 15.71 -0.24
CA ALA A 306 -22.98 14.47 0.14
C ALA A 306 -23.87 13.65 1.08
N HIS A 307 -24.48 14.28 2.09
CA HIS A 307 -25.42 13.61 2.99
C HIS A 307 -26.66 13.07 2.27
N ILE A 308 -27.25 13.85 1.35
CA ILE A 308 -28.36 13.38 0.50
C ILE A 308 -27.92 12.16 -0.32
N ARG A 309 -26.74 12.22 -0.94
CA ARG A 309 -26.20 11.12 -1.75
C ARG A 309 -25.96 9.86 -0.92
N MET A 310 -25.31 9.98 0.24
CA MET A 310 -25.12 8.89 1.17
C MET A 310 -26.45 8.29 1.64
N THR A 311 -27.45 9.11 1.89
CA THR A 311 -28.78 8.64 2.30
C THR A 311 -29.44 7.82 1.19
N ILE A 312 -29.37 8.30 -0.06
CA ILE A 312 -29.87 7.56 -1.23
C ILE A 312 -29.11 6.24 -1.40
N ASP A 313 -27.78 6.27 -1.36
CA ASP A 313 -26.94 5.09 -1.55
C ASP A 313 -27.22 4.04 -0.45
N ASN A 314 -27.40 4.46 0.80
CA ASN A 314 -27.79 3.59 1.90
C ASN A 314 -29.21 3.02 1.73
N TYR A 315 -30.15 3.83 1.26
CA TYR A 315 -31.50 3.37 0.96
C TYR A 315 -31.49 2.33 -0.16
N ASP A 316 -30.78 2.58 -1.26
CA ASP A 316 -30.66 1.64 -2.38
C ASP A 316 -29.98 0.35 -1.96
N LYS A 317 -28.93 0.43 -1.12
CA LYS A 317 -28.27 -0.73 -0.53
C LYS A 317 -29.25 -1.55 0.32
N THR A 318 -29.98 -0.90 1.23
CA THR A 318 -30.96 -1.54 2.12
C THR A 318 -32.12 -2.14 1.32
N ARG A 319 -32.60 -1.46 0.28
CA ARG A 319 -33.64 -1.96 -0.61
C ARG A 319 -33.17 -3.17 -1.41
N HIS A 320 -31.93 -3.16 -1.89
CA HIS A 320 -31.32 -4.33 -2.53
C HIS A 320 -31.19 -5.51 -1.57
N GLU A 321 -30.86 -5.25 -0.30
CA GLU A 321 -30.77 -6.27 0.76
C GLU A 321 -32.14 -6.84 1.13
N HIS A 322 -33.17 -6.00 1.30
CA HIS A 322 -34.55 -6.45 1.54
C HIS A 322 -35.17 -7.22 0.38
N THR A 323 -34.91 -6.79 -0.87
CA THR A 323 -35.36 -7.53 -2.06
C THR A 323 -34.68 -8.90 -2.16
N LYS A 324 -33.43 -9.03 -1.68
CA LYS A 324 -32.75 -10.34 -1.57
C LYS A 324 -33.33 -11.21 -0.45
N ALA A 325 -33.76 -10.63 0.67
CA ALA A 325 -34.37 -11.35 1.78
C ALA A 325 -35.81 -11.84 1.47
N SER A 326 -36.64 -11.00 0.83
CA SER A 326 -38.01 -11.36 0.45
C SER A 326 -38.07 -12.46 -0.62
N ASN A 327 -37.08 -12.53 -1.52
CA ASN A 327 -37.00 -13.60 -2.53
C ASN A 327 -36.57 -14.97 -1.96
N LEU A 328 -36.23 -15.08 -0.68
CA LEU A 328 -35.94 -16.34 0.01
C LEU A 328 -37.17 -16.94 0.71
N GLU A 329 -38.27 -16.20 0.85
CA GLU A 329 -39.47 -16.65 1.57
C GLU A 329 -40.62 -17.12 0.65
N ASP A 330 -40.56 -16.82 -0.66
CA ASP A 330 -41.63 -17.13 -1.63
C ASP A 330 -41.27 -18.25 -2.62
N GLU A 331 -40.69 -19.35 -2.14
CA GLU A 331 -40.41 -20.54 -2.97
C GLU A 331 -41.53 -21.59 -2.89
N HIS A 332 -42.81 -21.19 -2.95
CA HIS A 332 -43.93 -22.10 -3.20
C HIS A 332 -44.98 -21.40 -4.08
N LEU A 333 -44.79 -21.46 -5.41
CA LEU A 333 -45.82 -21.56 -6.48
C LEU A 333 -45.19 -21.21 -7.85
N LEU A 334 -44.95 -22.21 -8.70
CA LEU A 334 -44.67 -22.06 -10.14
C LEU A 334 -46.00 -22.00 -10.92
N PRO A 335 -46.10 -21.32 -12.09
CA PRO A 335 -45.70 -21.95 -13.36
C PRO A 335 -45.14 -20.92 -14.42
N PRO A 336 -45.00 -21.24 -15.72
CA PRO A 336 -43.72 -21.34 -16.41
C PRO A 336 -43.44 -20.19 -17.39
N HIS A 337 -42.19 -20.09 -17.84
CA HIS A 337 -41.67 -19.19 -18.89
C HIS A 337 -41.50 -17.70 -18.50
N ASP A 338 -40.26 -17.34 -18.16
CA ASP A 338 -39.45 -16.51 -19.07
C ASP A 338 -37.96 -16.60 -18.68
N LEU A 339 -37.19 -17.29 -19.53
CA LEU A 339 -35.74 -17.38 -19.45
C LEU A 339 -35.13 -16.10 -20.05
N ASN A 340 -35.24 -14.97 -19.36
CA ASN A 340 -34.36 -13.81 -19.58
C ASN A 340 -34.69 -12.69 -18.59
N SER A 341 -33.91 -12.57 -17.52
CA SER A 341 -33.35 -11.30 -17.00
C SER A 341 -32.96 -11.44 -15.51
N ASN A 342 -31.85 -10.77 -15.15
CA ASN A 342 -31.30 -10.57 -13.79
C ASN A 342 -30.33 -11.59 -13.18
N GLU A 343 -29.40 -12.16 -13.95
CA GLU A 343 -28.17 -12.79 -13.43
C GLU A 343 -26.98 -11.80 -13.26
N GLY A 344 -27.26 -10.54 -12.92
CA GLY A 344 -26.23 -9.47 -12.84
C GLY A 344 -25.69 -9.16 -11.44
N GLN A 345 -26.33 -9.65 -10.38
CA GLN A 345 -25.88 -9.38 -9.00
C GLN A 345 -25.47 -10.66 -8.27
N PRO A 346 -24.33 -10.66 -7.54
CA PRO A 346 -23.93 -11.79 -6.74
C PRO A 346 -25.00 -12.08 -5.68
N ARG A 347 -25.54 -13.30 -5.71
CA ARG A 347 -26.28 -13.85 -4.57
C ARG A 347 -25.27 -14.02 -3.42
N PRO A 348 -25.55 -13.55 -2.20
CA PRO A 348 -24.71 -13.82 -1.05
C PRO A 348 -24.86 -15.29 -0.68
N ASN A 349 -24.11 -16.17 -1.35
CA ASN A 349 -23.74 -17.43 -0.73
C ASN A 349 -22.78 -17.06 0.40
N GLY A 350 -22.95 -17.61 1.60
CA GLY A 350 -22.06 -17.37 2.77
C GLY A 350 -20.60 -17.82 2.58
N ASN A 351 -20.17 -18.04 1.35
CA ASN A 351 -18.81 -18.40 0.97
C ASN A 351 -17.91 -17.16 0.97
N HIS A 352 -16.61 -17.34 1.18
CA HIS A 352 -15.63 -16.27 1.03
C HIS A 352 -15.31 -15.95 -0.43
N TRP A 353 -15.95 -16.59 -1.41
CA TRP A 353 -15.81 -16.25 -2.83
C TRP A 353 -17.16 -16.13 -3.54
N SER A 354 -17.18 -15.39 -4.65
CA SER A 354 -18.29 -15.41 -5.61
C SER A 354 -17.79 -15.22 -7.04
N LEU A 355 -18.40 -15.93 -7.99
CA LEU A 355 -18.11 -15.79 -9.42
C LEU A 355 -18.95 -14.66 -10.03
N GLY A 356 -18.35 -13.88 -10.92
CA GLY A 356 -19.00 -12.76 -11.61
C GLY A 356 -18.77 -12.75 -13.11
N SER A 357 -19.54 -11.91 -13.80
CA SER A 357 -19.55 -11.80 -15.27
C SER A 357 -19.76 -13.18 -15.95
N PRO A 358 -20.95 -13.78 -15.78
CA PRO A 358 -21.27 -15.09 -16.36
C PRO A 358 -21.30 -15.01 -17.89
N MET A 359 -20.83 -16.08 -18.54
CA MET A 359 -20.97 -16.30 -19.97
C MET A 359 -22.11 -17.30 -20.26
N ASN A 360 -22.41 -17.52 -21.54
CA ASN A 360 -23.38 -18.54 -21.94
C ASN A 360 -22.99 -19.94 -21.47
N LEU A 361 -24.00 -20.77 -21.22
CA LEU A 361 -23.80 -22.19 -20.96
C LEU A 361 -23.10 -22.86 -22.15
N THR A 362 -22.23 -23.80 -21.83
CA THR A 362 -21.49 -24.61 -22.78
C THR A 362 -21.26 -26.00 -22.18
N THR A 363 -20.45 -26.82 -22.84
CA THR A 363 -20.10 -28.15 -22.35
C THR A 363 -18.59 -28.33 -22.25
N SER A 364 -18.16 -29.22 -21.36
CA SER A 364 -16.75 -29.59 -21.17
C SER A 364 -16.03 -29.97 -22.47
N ARG A 365 -16.71 -30.63 -23.42
CA ARG A 365 -16.15 -31.01 -24.73
C ARG A 365 -15.97 -29.82 -25.67
N VAL A 366 -16.93 -28.90 -25.68
CA VAL A 366 -16.85 -27.66 -26.46
C VAL A 366 -15.71 -26.78 -25.93
N MET A 367 -15.63 -26.63 -24.61
CA MET A 367 -14.56 -25.89 -23.94
C MET A 367 -13.17 -26.48 -24.25
N GLU A 368 -13.00 -27.80 -24.16
CA GLU A 368 -11.73 -28.46 -24.54
C GLU A 368 -11.29 -28.13 -25.96
N HIS A 369 -12.22 -28.10 -26.92
CA HIS A 369 -11.93 -27.82 -28.33
C HIS A 369 -11.59 -26.35 -28.58
N TYR A 370 -12.42 -25.43 -28.05
CA TYR A 370 -12.26 -23.99 -28.30
C TYR A 370 -11.11 -23.36 -27.52
N ASP A 371 -10.81 -23.87 -26.33
CA ASP A 371 -9.82 -23.27 -25.44
C ASP A 371 -8.44 -23.94 -25.51
N GLY A 372 -8.29 -24.97 -26.36
CA GLY A 372 -7.02 -25.68 -26.54
C GLY A 372 -6.55 -26.45 -25.30
N LEU A 373 -7.44 -26.71 -24.34
CA LEU A 373 -7.13 -27.45 -23.10
C LEU A 373 -7.20 -28.96 -23.37
N ARG A 374 -6.25 -29.50 -24.13
CA ARG A 374 -6.23 -30.92 -24.50
C ARG A 374 -6.35 -31.83 -23.26
N GLY A 375 -7.29 -32.76 -23.30
CA GLY A 375 -7.57 -33.70 -22.21
C GLY A 375 -8.43 -33.14 -21.08
N PHE A 376 -8.91 -31.89 -21.19
CA PHE A 376 -9.67 -31.22 -20.15
C PHE A 376 -10.91 -31.98 -19.72
N HIS A 377 -11.72 -32.50 -20.65
CA HIS A 377 -12.94 -33.22 -20.29
C HIS A 377 -12.65 -34.45 -19.41
N LYS A 378 -11.66 -35.25 -19.79
CA LYS A 378 -11.25 -36.45 -19.02
C LYS A 378 -10.64 -36.10 -17.68
N TYR A 379 -9.81 -35.05 -17.63
CA TYR A 379 -9.19 -34.58 -16.40
C TYR A 379 -10.24 -34.02 -15.43
N LEU A 380 -11.23 -33.31 -15.95
CA LEU A 380 -12.36 -32.80 -15.17
C LEU A 380 -13.20 -33.92 -14.57
N GLN A 381 -13.52 -34.97 -15.34
CA GLN A 381 -14.23 -36.14 -14.80
C GLN A 381 -13.48 -36.78 -13.62
N ARG A 382 -12.16 -36.96 -13.75
CA ARG A 382 -11.32 -37.49 -12.66
C ARG A 382 -11.30 -36.57 -11.46
N PHE A 383 -11.20 -35.26 -11.69
CA PHE A 383 -11.21 -34.26 -10.63
C PHE A 383 -12.52 -34.29 -9.85
N LEU A 384 -13.67 -34.32 -10.53
CA LEU A 384 -14.99 -34.39 -9.91
C LEU A 384 -15.20 -35.68 -9.11
N ALA A 385 -14.74 -36.82 -9.62
CA ALA A 385 -14.80 -38.09 -8.91
C ALA A 385 -13.93 -38.09 -7.64
N ALA A 386 -12.77 -37.43 -7.66
CA ALA A 386 -11.83 -37.41 -6.55
C ALA A 386 -12.09 -36.31 -5.50
N ASN A 387 -12.68 -35.18 -5.89
CA ASN A 387 -12.77 -33.98 -5.04
C ASN A 387 -14.19 -33.45 -4.81
N CYS A 388 -15.19 -34.04 -5.48
CA CYS A 388 -16.58 -33.59 -5.45
C CYS A 388 -17.58 -34.73 -5.23
N ASP A 389 -17.11 -35.95 -4.96
CA ASP A 389 -17.93 -37.16 -4.80
C ASP A 389 -18.90 -37.45 -5.98
N VAL A 390 -18.54 -36.99 -7.19
CA VAL A 390 -19.32 -37.21 -8.41
C VAL A 390 -18.71 -38.36 -9.22
N ALA A 391 -19.09 -39.59 -8.90
CA ALA A 391 -18.53 -40.78 -9.56
C ALA A 391 -18.93 -40.91 -11.05
N ASN A 392 -20.11 -40.43 -11.43
CA ASN A 392 -20.66 -40.50 -12.79
C ASN A 392 -21.24 -39.15 -13.22
N ALA A 393 -20.35 -38.19 -13.57
CA ALA A 393 -20.80 -36.92 -14.12
C ALA A 393 -21.46 -37.12 -15.50
N GLU A 394 -22.48 -36.33 -15.82
CA GLU A 394 -23.13 -36.34 -17.13
C GLU A 394 -22.11 -36.08 -18.25
N ASP A 395 -22.30 -36.74 -19.40
CA ASP A 395 -21.45 -36.55 -20.58
C ASP A 395 -22.28 -36.00 -21.77
N PRO A 396 -21.98 -34.79 -22.27
CA PRO A 396 -20.94 -33.88 -21.81
C PRO A 396 -21.36 -33.04 -20.59
N ILE A 397 -20.41 -32.79 -19.68
CA ILE A 397 -20.65 -32.00 -18.45
C ILE A 397 -21.07 -30.58 -18.84
N THR A 398 -22.19 -30.10 -18.30
CA THR A 398 -22.70 -28.73 -18.46
C THR A 398 -21.88 -27.73 -17.64
N ILE A 399 -21.38 -26.70 -18.30
CA ILE A 399 -20.46 -25.71 -17.74
C ILE A 399 -20.94 -24.29 -18.04
N ARG A 400 -20.77 -23.38 -17.09
CA ARG A 400 -20.82 -21.94 -17.31
C ARG A 400 -19.46 -21.31 -17.03
N ASN A 401 -18.93 -20.56 -17.98
CA ASN A 401 -17.69 -19.79 -17.80
C ASN A 401 -17.98 -18.47 -17.09
N TYR A 402 -17.02 -18.00 -16.30
CA TYR A 402 -17.03 -16.70 -15.63
C TYR A 402 -15.73 -15.96 -15.93
N GLN A 403 -15.81 -14.63 -15.91
CA GLN A 403 -14.66 -13.78 -16.24
C GLN A 403 -14.00 -13.15 -15.00
N CYS A 404 -14.69 -13.12 -13.86
CA CYS A 404 -14.09 -12.65 -12.62
C CYS A 404 -14.53 -13.47 -11.40
N ILE A 405 -13.72 -13.38 -10.36
CA ILE A 405 -14.00 -13.91 -9.02
C ILE A 405 -13.74 -12.82 -8.00
N TYR A 406 -14.65 -12.69 -7.04
CA TYR A 406 -14.49 -11.87 -5.84
C TYR A 406 -14.04 -12.80 -4.73
N ILE A 407 -12.93 -12.48 -4.06
CA ILE A 407 -12.39 -13.29 -2.96
C ILE A 407 -12.26 -12.41 -1.73
N LYS A 408 -13.00 -12.78 -0.69
CA LYS A 408 -12.90 -12.23 0.65
C LYS A 408 -11.85 -12.97 1.44
N TYR A 409 -11.03 -12.24 2.19
CA TYR A 409 -9.98 -12.81 3.03
C TYR A 409 -9.82 -12.01 4.30
N GLN A 410 -9.33 -12.67 5.35
CA GLN A 410 -8.90 -11.96 6.54
C GLN A 410 -7.50 -11.38 6.33
N SER A 411 -7.38 -10.06 6.50
CA SER A 411 -6.13 -9.33 6.45
C SER A 411 -5.20 -9.76 7.58
N MET A 412 -3.93 -10.05 7.28
CA MET A 412 -2.86 -10.32 8.23
C MET A 412 -2.45 -9.05 9.00
N GLU A 413 -2.82 -7.87 8.50
CA GLU A 413 -2.44 -6.59 9.09
C GLU A 413 -3.29 -6.28 10.32
N ASP A 414 -4.61 -6.31 10.17
CA ASP A 414 -5.59 -5.78 11.13
C ASP A 414 -6.78 -6.73 11.37
N TRP A 415 -6.78 -7.91 10.75
CA TRP A 415 -7.83 -8.92 10.83
C TRP A 415 -9.20 -8.52 10.27
N ASN A 416 -9.27 -7.39 9.56
CA ASN A 416 -10.46 -6.97 8.83
C ASN A 416 -10.64 -7.82 7.55
N GLU A 417 -11.88 -7.88 7.06
CA GLU A 417 -12.20 -8.52 5.78
C GLU A 417 -11.69 -7.64 4.62
N GLY A 418 -10.71 -8.14 3.88
CA GLY A 418 -10.31 -7.62 2.58
C GLY A 418 -11.07 -8.31 1.44
N CYS A 419 -11.11 -7.69 0.26
CA CYS A 419 -11.76 -8.26 -0.92
C CYS A 419 -10.95 -7.96 -2.19
N ASP A 420 -10.55 -9.01 -2.91
CA ASP A 420 -9.87 -8.91 -4.19
C ASP A 420 -10.82 -9.26 -5.34
N ILE A 421 -10.73 -8.50 -6.44
CA ILE A 421 -11.45 -8.78 -7.69
C ILE A 421 -10.43 -9.26 -8.73
N LEU A 422 -10.46 -10.57 -9.01
CA LEU A 422 -9.52 -11.20 -9.93
C LEU A 422 -10.18 -11.54 -11.26
N ARG A 423 -9.42 -11.43 -12.34
CA ARG A 423 -9.89 -11.53 -13.73
C ARG A 423 -9.16 -12.64 -14.49
N CYS A 424 -9.89 -13.31 -15.38
CA CYS A 424 -9.34 -14.28 -16.36
C CYS A 424 -9.95 -14.03 -17.75
N ASN A 425 -9.78 -12.81 -18.24
CA ASN A 425 -10.34 -12.32 -19.48
C ASN A 425 -9.32 -12.47 -20.63
N PRO A 426 -9.68 -13.17 -21.72
CA PRO A 426 -8.87 -13.17 -22.95
C PRO A 426 -8.77 -11.79 -23.61
N SER A 427 -9.77 -10.93 -23.41
CA SER A 427 -9.78 -9.53 -23.84
C SER A 427 -10.44 -8.67 -22.76
N PHE A 428 -9.69 -7.73 -22.19
CA PHE A 428 -10.10 -6.79 -21.16
C PHE A 428 -9.43 -5.44 -21.45
N ASN A 429 -10.22 -4.44 -21.86
CA ASN A 429 -9.70 -3.17 -22.35
C ASN A 429 -8.66 -3.35 -23.46
N GLN A 430 -8.96 -4.21 -24.43
CA GLN A 430 -8.15 -4.55 -25.61
C GLN A 430 -6.88 -5.38 -25.33
N GLU A 431 -6.65 -5.81 -24.09
CA GLU A 431 -5.50 -6.63 -23.70
C GLU A 431 -5.93 -7.87 -22.91
N PRO A 432 -5.20 -9.00 -22.97
CA PRO A 432 -5.48 -10.15 -22.11
C PRO A 432 -5.19 -9.83 -20.64
N ARG A 433 -6.08 -10.25 -19.74
CA ARG A 433 -5.91 -10.10 -18.29
C ARG A 433 -6.15 -11.42 -17.56
N PHE A 434 -5.06 -11.99 -17.07
CA PHE A 434 -5.04 -13.21 -16.28
C PHE A 434 -4.29 -12.94 -14.98
N ASP A 435 -5.06 -12.61 -13.95
CA ASP A 435 -4.53 -12.27 -12.62
C ASP A 435 -3.99 -13.53 -11.91
N PHE A 436 -3.21 -13.32 -10.85
CA PHE A 436 -2.67 -14.42 -10.05
C PHE A 436 -3.37 -14.50 -8.70
N VAL A 437 -3.42 -15.70 -8.15
CA VAL A 437 -4.12 -16.05 -6.91
C VAL A 437 -3.23 -16.93 -6.04
N LEU A 438 -3.36 -16.81 -4.73
CA LEU A 438 -2.79 -17.77 -3.78
C LEU A 438 -3.75 -18.92 -3.59
N VAL A 439 -3.25 -20.14 -3.77
CA VAL A 439 -4.02 -21.38 -3.58
C VAL A 439 -3.56 -22.03 -2.29
N ASN A 440 -4.51 -22.35 -1.42
CA ASN A 440 -4.27 -23.19 -0.26
C ASN A 440 -4.06 -24.63 -0.75
N THR A 441 -2.87 -25.14 -0.55
CA THR A 441 -2.44 -26.50 -0.90
C THR A 441 -2.06 -27.24 0.38
N ASP A 442 -1.73 -28.53 0.30
CA ASP A 442 -1.24 -29.30 1.47
C ASP A 442 0.13 -28.84 1.99
N THR A 443 0.66 -27.72 1.47
CA THR A 443 1.92 -27.12 1.87
C THR A 443 1.70 -26.05 2.96
N PRO A 444 2.68 -25.81 3.84
CA PRO A 444 2.55 -24.81 4.91
C PRO A 444 2.32 -23.38 4.41
N GLU A 445 2.87 -23.03 3.25
CA GLU A 445 2.65 -21.73 2.60
C GLU A 445 1.72 -21.89 1.39
N PRO A 446 0.79 -20.95 1.15
CA PRO A 446 -0.03 -20.95 -0.06
C PRO A 446 0.81 -20.85 -1.33
N THR A 447 0.41 -21.56 -2.38
CA THR A 447 1.13 -21.60 -3.65
C THR A 447 0.53 -20.57 -4.62
N PRO A 448 1.35 -19.66 -5.20
CA PRO A 448 0.87 -18.77 -6.25
C PRO A 448 0.46 -19.56 -7.51
N ALA A 449 -0.62 -19.13 -8.16
CA ALA A 449 -1.07 -19.71 -9.41
C ALA A 449 -1.66 -18.62 -10.31
N ARG A 450 -1.51 -18.76 -11.64
CA ARG A 450 -2.14 -17.86 -12.60
C ARG A 450 -3.52 -18.36 -12.94
N LEU A 451 -4.52 -17.51 -12.76
CA LEU A 451 -5.91 -17.83 -13.08
C LEU A 451 -6.10 -17.81 -14.60
N LYS A 452 -6.44 -18.96 -15.19
CA LYS A 452 -6.68 -19.07 -16.64
C LYS A 452 -8.16 -19.06 -16.97
N LYS A 453 -8.99 -19.76 -16.18
CA LYS A 453 -10.46 -19.77 -16.33
C LYS A 453 -11.16 -19.97 -14.99
N LEU A 454 -12.41 -19.53 -14.94
CA LEU A 454 -13.34 -19.79 -13.85
C LEU A 454 -14.58 -20.46 -14.44
N ILE A 455 -15.00 -21.57 -13.84
CA ILE A 455 -16.14 -22.34 -14.30
C ILE A 455 -17.06 -22.71 -13.14
N ARG A 456 -18.37 -22.69 -13.41
CA ARG A 456 -19.36 -23.40 -12.60
C ARG A 456 -19.82 -24.63 -13.35
N ILE A 457 -19.80 -25.75 -12.65
CA ILE A 457 -20.30 -27.03 -13.15
C ILE A 457 -21.66 -27.27 -12.53
N PHE A 458 -22.59 -27.75 -13.36
CA PHE A 458 -23.92 -28.15 -12.92
C PHE A 458 -24.02 -29.67 -13.01
N THR A 459 -24.40 -30.30 -11.90
CA THR A 459 -24.73 -31.72 -11.81
C THR A 459 -26.21 -31.85 -11.40
N GLN A 460 -26.75 -33.06 -11.41
CA GLN A 460 -28.15 -33.31 -11.08
C GLN A 460 -28.55 -32.82 -9.66
N HIS A 461 -27.61 -32.81 -8.72
CA HIS A 461 -27.89 -32.53 -7.30
C HIS A 461 -27.01 -31.43 -6.69
N SER A 462 -26.02 -30.90 -7.42
CA SER A 462 -25.04 -29.96 -6.88
C SER A 462 -24.40 -29.09 -7.95
N SER A 463 -23.81 -27.98 -7.54
CA SER A 463 -22.96 -27.15 -8.40
C SER A 463 -21.61 -26.91 -7.75
N PHE A 464 -20.56 -26.86 -8.57
CA PHE A 464 -19.18 -26.70 -8.10
C PHE A 464 -18.50 -25.54 -8.84
N ASP A 465 -17.86 -24.66 -8.08
CA ASP A 465 -17.04 -23.57 -8.60
C ASP A 465 -15.58 -24.03 -8.67
N ILE A 466 -15.01 -24.05 -9.87
CA ILE A 466 -13.66 -24.53 -10.14
C ILE A 466 -12.88 -23.46 -10.89
N ALA A 467 -11.65 -23.25 -10.47
CA ALA A 467 -10.65 -22.47 -11.17
C ALA A 467 -9.72 -23.40 -11.97
N VAL A 468 -9.49 -23.04 -13.24
CA VAL A 468 -8.41 -23.60 -14.06
C VAL A 468 -7.22 -22.69 -13.89
N VAL A 469 -6.13 -23.22 -13.31
CA VAL A 469 -4.95 -22.44 -12.96
C VAL A 469 -3.69 -23.02 -13.58
N LYS A 470 -2.66 -22.20 -13.74
CA LYS A 470 -1.29 -22.69 -13.91
C LYS A 470 -0.51 -22.40 -12.64
N VAL A 471 -0.08 -23.44 -11.95
CA VAL A 471 0.66 -23.32 -10.69
C VAL A 471 2.05 -22.74 -10.95
N LEU A 472 2.50 -21.87 -10.05
CA LEU A 472 3.85 -21.30 -10.08
C LEU A 472 4.74 -22.06 -9.11
N LYS A 473 5.88 -22.56 -9.61
CA LYS A 473 6.86 -23.32 -8.81
C LYS A 473 8.08 -22.46 -8.57
N LEU A 474 8.73 -22.61 -7.42
CA LEU A 474 9.96 -21.87 -7.12
C LEU A 474 11.01 -22.09 -8.22
N SER A 475 11.55 -20.99 -8.71
CA SER A 475 12.53 -20.97 -9.79
C SER A 475 13.95 -21.09 -9.26
N ALA A 476 14.79 -21.80 -10.01
CA ALA A 476 16.24 -21.81 -9.81
C ALA A 476 16.96 -20.65 -10.52
N GLY A 477 16.21 -19.70 -11.09
CA GLY A 477 16.76 -18.54 -11.79
C GLY A 477 17.74 -17.75 -10.93
N ASN A 478 18.83 -17.30 -11.55
CA ASN A 478 19.92 -16.61 -10.87
C ASN A 478 20.01 -15.14 -11.35
N PRO A 479 19.25 -14.22 -10.72
CA PRO A 479 19.30 -12.82 -11.10
C PRO A 479 20.67 -12.19 -10.79
N ARG A 480 21.09 -11.20 -11.58
CA ARG A 480 22.27 -10.37 -11.26
C ARG A 480 22.27 -9.86 -9.81
N THR A 481 21.14 -9.35 -9.31
CA THR A 481 21.02 -8.96 -7.90
C THR A 481 19.79 -9.57 -7.26
N ARG A 482 19.99 -10.56 -6.39
CA ARG A 482 18.91 -11.15 -5.58
C ARG A 482 18.75 -10.36 -4.28
N TRP A 483 17.66 -9.62 -4.13
CA TRP A 483 17.37 -8.88 -2.90
C TRP A 483 16.82 -9.79 -1.80
N THR A 484 16.89 -9.31 -0.55
CA THR A 484 16.40 -10.04 0.62
C THR A 484 14.90 -10.30 0.54
N GLY A 485 14.50 -11.57 0.62
CA GLY A 485 13.10 -12.00 0.49
C GLY A 485 12.62 -12.17 -0.95
N ALA A 486 13.47 -12.00 -1.97
CA ALA A 486 13.08 -12.22 -3.36
C ALA A 486 12.64 -13.67 -3.62
N ARG A 487 11.36 -13.84 -3.96
CA ARG A 487 10.74 -15.11 -4.35
C ARG A 487 10.48 -15.10 -5.86
N LEU A 488 11.24 -15.91 -6.60
CA LEU A 488 11.14 -16.07 -8.04
C LEU A 488 10.45 -17.40 -8.35
N TYR A 489 9.52 -17.38 -9.29
CA TYR A 489 8.73 -18.53 -9.66
C TYR A 489 8.65 -18.72 -11.18
N ASP A 490 8.54 -19.96 -11.62
CA ASP A 490 8.29 -20.34 -13.01
C ASP A 490 6.82 -20.83 -13.14
N GLU A 491 6.09 -20.33 -14.13
CA GLU A 491 4.76 -20.83 -14.49
C GLU A 491 4.86 -22.26 -15.05
N ALA A 492 4.04 -23.18 -14.51
CA ALA A 492 3.95 -24.53 -15.02
C ALA A 492 3.45 -24.57 -16.48
N ARG A 493 3.84 -25.60 -17.22
CA ARG A 493 3.35 -25.79 -18.60
C ARG A 493 1.89 -26.18 -18.61
N ASP A 494 1.56 -27.19 -17.82
CA ASP A 494 0.23 -27.76 -17.70
C ASP A 494 -0.65 -26.97 -16.73
N PHE A 495 -1.96 -27.13 -16.90
CA PHE A 495 -2.94 -26.54 -16.00
C PHE A 495 -3.36 -27.54 -14.92
N GLU A 496 -3.87 -27.00 -13.82
CA GLU A 496 -4.47 -27.75 -12.73
C GLU A 496 -5.89 -27.24 -12.47
N LEU A 497 -6.72 -28.08 -11.88
CA LEU A 497 -8.07 -27.73 -11.43
C LEU A 497 -8.07 -27.54 -9.92
N VAL A 498 -8.67 -26.47 -9.45
CA VAL A 498 -8.72 -26.10 -8.03
C VAL A 498 -10.14 -25.66 -7.70
N LYS A 499 -10.74 -26.19 -6.61
CA LYS A 499 -12.03 -25.68 -6.13
C LYS A 499 -11.86 -24.23 -5.67
N ALA A 500 -12.80 -23.37 -6.02
CA ALA A 500 -12.73 -21.95 -5.69
C ALA A 500 -12.61 -21.67 -4.17
N GLU A 501 -13.06 -22.61 -3.33
CA GLU A 501 -12.91 -22.56 -1.88
C GLU A 501 -11.45 -22.58 -1.38
N TYR A 502 -10.52 -23.14 -2.17
CA TYR A 502 -9.11 -23.16 -1.81
C TYR A 502 -8.36 -21.89 -2.22
N LEU A 503 -9.03 -20.96 -2.91
CA LEU A 503 -8.43 -19.68 -3.26
C LEU A 503 -8.43 -18.79 -2.01
N VAL A 504 -7.25 -18.25 -1.68
CA VAL A 504 -7.03 -17.48 -0.44
C VAL A 504 -7.23 -16.00 -0.69
N ARG A 505 -6.44 -15.42 -1.59
CA ARG A 505 -6.52 -14.02 -2.03
C ARG A 505 -5.74 -13.84 -3.33
N GLY A 506 -5.87 -12.69 -3.97
CA GLY A 506 -5.04 -12.33 -5.11
C GLY A 506 -3.57 -12.16 -4.72
N VAL A 507 -2.67 -12.35 -5.69
CA VAL A 507 -1.25 -12.02 -5.53
C VAL A 507 -0.76 -11.24 -6.74
N HIS A 508 -0.06 -10.14 -6.51
CA HIS A 508 0.54 -9.38 -7.59
C HIS A 508 1.89 -10.02 -7.96
N MET A 509 2.02 -10.43 -9.21
CA MET A 509 3.23 -11.04 -9.75
C MET A 509 3.78 -10.13 -10.86
N ILE A 510 5.09 -9.90 -10.86
CA ILE A 510 5.76 -9.06 -11.85
C ILE A 510 6.70 -9.93 -12.67
N ASN A 511 6.71 -9.74 -13.99
CA ASN A 511 7.64 -10.45 -14.89
C ASN A 511 9.08 -10.33 -14.38
N ALA A 512 9.80 -11.45 -14.39
CA ALA A 512 11.24 -11.46 -14.14
C ALA A 512 11.96 -11.10 -15.45
N PHE A 513 12.04 -9.81 -15.71
CA PHE A 513 12.60 -9.27 -16.96
C PHE A 513 14.03 -9.76 -17.20
N ASP A 514 14.35 -10.03 -18.48
CA ASP A 514 15.64 -10.56 -18.93
C ASP A 514 16.04 -11.91 -18.34
N LEU A 515 15.10 -12.62 -17.70
CA LEU A 515 15.21 -14.05 -17.35
C LEU A 515 14.30 -14.90 -18.24
N LYS A 516 14.19 -16.20 -17.92
CA LYS A 516 13.38 -17.17 -18.66
C LYS A 516 11.92 -16.68 -18.78
N GLU A 517 11.35 -16.77 -19.97
CA GLU A 517 9.94 -16.44 -20.21
C GLU A 517 9.01 -17.27 -19.31
N GLY A 518 7.97 -16.63 -18.77
CA GLY A 518 7.08 -17.23 -17.79
C GLY A 518 7.65 -17.31 -16.37
N SER A 519 8.74 -16.57 -16.09
CA SER A 519 9.26 -16.38 -14.74
C SER A 519 8.73 -15.08 -14.13
N PHE A 520 8.37 -15.12 -12.84
CA PHE A 520 7.74 -14.00 -12.14
C PHE A 520 8.30 -13.84 -10.72
N TYR A 521 8.45 -12.59 -10.29
CA TYR A 521 8.66 -12.24 -8.89
C TYR A 521 7.32 -12.02 -8.20
N LEU A 522 7.17 -12.57 -6.99
CA LEU A 522 6.09 -12.20 -6.09
C LEU A 522 6.34 -10.77 -5.58
N ASN A 523 5.36 -9.89 -5.76
CA ASN A 523 5.43 -8.52 -5.27
C ASN A 523 4.89 -8.44 -3.84
N ASP A 524 5.80 -8.49 -2.88
CA ASP A 524 5.49 -8.43 -1.45
C ASP A 524 5.37 -6.99 -0.91
N LEU A 525 5.61 -5.97 -1.74
CA LEU A 525 5.45 -4.56 -1.36
C LEU A 525 4.08 -3.99 -1.78
N ILE A 526 3.25 -4.77 -2.47
CA ILE A 526 1.98 -4.29 -3.06
C ILE A 526 1.03 -3.71 -2.01
N ASP A 527 0.92 -4.37 -0.85
CA ASP A 527 0.12 -3.97 0.31
C ASP A 527 0.70 -4.56 1.61
N GLY A 528 0.20 -4.10 2.75
CA GLY A 528 0.68 -4.52 4.07
C GLY A 528 0.38 -5.99 4.40
N ASP A 529 -0.77 -6.52 3.98
CA ASP A 529 -1.10 -7.94 4.15
C ASP A 529 -0.10 -8.85 3.40
N MET A 530 0.16 -8.57 2.12
CA MET A 530 1.09 -9.35 1.30
C MET A 530 2.51 -9.27 1.84
N PHE A 531 2.91 -8.08 2.33
CA PHE A 531 4.18 -7.89 3.01
C PHE A 531 4.28 -8.77 4.25
N LEU A 532 3.25 -8.79 5.10
CA LEU A 532 3.22 -9.62 6.30
C LEU A 532 3.21 -11.13 6.00
N ARG A 533 2.66 -11.55 4.86
CA ARG A 533 2.67 -12.95 4.42
C ARG A 533 4.02 -13.40 3.87
N PHE A 534 4.71 -12.58 3.08
CA PHE A 534 5.86 -13.04 2.29
C PHE A 534 7.13 -12.18 2.39
N GLY A 535 7.02 -10.92 2.79
CA GLY A 535 8.13 -9.96 2.83
C GLY A 535 8.67 -9.66 4.24
N ASN A 536 7.92 -10.06 5.26
CA ASN A 536 8.17 -9.72 6.65
C ASN A 536 8.99 -10.77 7.41
#